data_AF-A0A4D4M1P3-F1
#
_entry.id   AF-A0A4D4M1P3-F1
#
_cell.length_a   1.000
_cell.length_b   1.000
_cell.length_c   1.000
_cell.angle_alpha   90.00
_cell.angle_beta   90.00
_cell.angle_gamma   90.00
#
_symmetry.space_group_name_H-M   'P 1'
#
loop_
_entity.id
_entity.type
_entity.pdbx_description
1 polymer ?
#
loop_
_entity_poly.entity_id
_entity_poly.type
_entity_poly.pdbx_seq_one_letter_code
_entity_poly.pdbx_strand_id
1 'polypeptide(L)'
;MLTLFVLLVLLSAAGWIGWTGRVVVPADHVGIVKRNFGAAHSDPSFKEVNPDNARGVRARTLLPGGFHWLTPLLYSVECVPRLHIPAGMLGLVSATEGRTRTEGRPLGRHVACNSFQDGEAFLRGGGEQGVQVTTLSGGQSYYINTRLFRVETVPRTYVPPGTVGLVQAQAGAVRPPTSGSAGTSSATASRTARRSCSAAVSRAGSWPSSAAGRTTTSTRSCSTSSRSTT
;
A
#
# COMPACT_ATOMS: atom_id res chain seq x y z
N MET A 1 0.23 -32.47 -53.89
CA MET A 1 1.63 -32.48 -53.40
C MET A 1 1.97 -31.20 -52.66
N LEU A 2 1.88 -30.01 -53.29
CA LEU A 2 2.18 -28.72 -52.65
C LEU A 2 1.33 -28.43 -51.40
N THR A 3 0.01 -28.61 -51.45
CA THR A 3 -0.92 -28.35 -50.33
C THR A 3 -0.66 -29.26 -49.12
N LEU A 4 -0.32 -30.52 -49.39
CA LEU A 4 -0.01 -31.52 -48.37
C LEU A 4 1.32 -31.21 -47.68
N PHE A 5 2.30 -30.69 -48.43
CA PHE A 5 3.57 -30.21 -47.89
C PHE A 5 3.40 -28.95 -47.04
N VAL A 6 2.57 -27.99 -47.49
CA VAL A 6 2.24 -26.78 -46.72
C VAL A 6 1.52 -27.12 -45.41
N LEU A 7 0.55 -28.05 -45.44
CA LEU A 7 -0.12 -28.52 -44.22
C LEU A 7 0.86 -29.17 -43.24
N LEU A 8 1.79 -29.99 -43.73
CA LEU A 8 2.78 -30.66 -42.89
C LEU A 8 3.75 -29.67 -42.24
N VAL A 9 4.17 -28.62 -42.96
CA VAL A 9 5.00 -27.53 -42.43
C VAL A 9 4.24 -26.70 -41.39
N LEU A 10 2.96 -26.41 -41.60
CA LEU A 10 2.15 -25.67 -40.62
C LEU A 10 1.93 -26.49 -39.34
N LEU A 11 1.68 -27.80 -39.46
CA LEU A 11 1.50 -28.68 -38.31
C LEU A 11 2.81 -28.89 -37.52
N SER A 12 3.94 -29.04 -38.20
CA SER A 12 5.24 -29.15 -37.53
C SER A 12 5.64 -27.83 -36.86
N ALA A 13 5.40 -26.68 -37.49
CA ALA A 13 5.59 -25.36 -36.89
C ALA A 13 4.67 -25.15 -35.68
N ALA A 14 3.38 -25.53 -35.78
CA ALA A 14 2.44 -25.44 -34.67
C ALA A 14 2.84 -26.34 -33.49
N GLY A 15 3.27 -27.57 -33.76
CA GLY A 15 3.81 -28.49 -32.76
C GLY A 15 5.07 -27.93 -32.10
N TRP A 16 5.98 -27.36 -32.88
CA TRP A 16 7.19 -26.71 -32.40
C TRP A 16 6.89 -25.51 -31.50
N ILE A 17 5.95 -24.64 -31.90
CA ILE A 17 5.51 -23.49 -31.09
C ILE A 17 4.83 -23.96 -29.79
N GLY A 18 3.99 -24.99 -29.87
CA GLY A 18 3.33 -25.59 -28.71
C GLY A 18 4.33 -26.14 -27.69
N TRP A 19 5.39 -26.80 -28.16
CA TRP A 19 6.46 -27.35 -27.33
C TRP A 19 7.34 -26.26 -26.71
N THR A 20 7.76 -25.28 -27.51
CA THR A 20 8.67 -24.21 -27.06
C THR A 20 8.00 -23.14 -26.21
N GLY A 21 6.67 -23.02 -26.25
CA GLY A 21 5.92 -22.11 -25.39
C GLY A 21 5.68 -22.61 -23.96
N ARG A 22 6.25 -23.75 -23.60
CA ARG A 22 6.14 -24.31 -22.24
C ARG A 22 7.12 -23.58 -21.31
N VAL A 23 6.58 -22.84 -20.36
CA VAL A 23 7.37 -22.15 -19.33
C VAL A 23 7.00 -22.70 -17.95
N VAL A 24 8.02 -23.09 -17.19
CA VAL A 24 7.89 -23.56 -15.81
C VAL A 24 8.72 -22.65 -14.93
N VAL A 25 8.07 -22.04 -13.93
CA VAL A 25 8.74 -21.18 -12.96
C VAL A 25 9.18 -22.03 -11.77
N PRO A 26 10.49 -22.06 -11.42
CA PRO A 26 10.98 -22.79 -10.26
C PRO A 26 10.35 -22.32 -8.93
N ALA A 27 10.33 -23.18 -7.91
CA ALA A 27 9.67 -22.92 -6.63
C ALA A 27 10.13 -21.64 -5.91
N ASP A 28 11.42 -21.33 -5.98
CA ASP A 28 12.03 -20.16 -5.33
C ASP A 28 12.10 -18.91 -6.22
N HIS A 29 11.45 -18.93 -7.37
CA HIS A 29 11.49 -17.83 -8.34
C HIS A 29 10.11 -17.26 -8.59
N VAL A 30 10.08 -16.00 -9.02
CA VAL A 30 8.93 -15.30 -9.57
C VAL A 30 9.18 -15.08 -11.06
N GLY A 31 8.19 -15.43 -11.89
CA GLY A 31 8.29 -15.19 -13.34
C GLY A 31 7.79 -13.79 -13.68
N ILE A 32 8.69 -12.92 -14.12
CA ILE A 32 8.34 -11.60 -14.65
C ILE A 32 8.13 -11.75 -16.16
N VAL A 33 6.92 -11.44 -16.62
CA VAL A 33 6.56 -11.58 -18.04
C VAL A 33 6.71 -10.25 -18.74
N LYS A 34 7.44 -10.24 -19.85
CA LYS A 34 7.56 -9.11 -20.77
C LYS A 34 6.98 -9.48 -22.12
N ARG A 35 6.08 -8.64 -22.65
CA ARG A 35 5.56 -8.78 -24.01
C ARG A 35 6.42 -7.95 -24.96
N ASN A 36 7.10 -8.62 -25.89
CA ASN A 36 8.05 -7.97 -26.80
C ASN A 36 7.36 -7.33 -28.02
N PHE A 37 6.30 -7.96 -28.54
CA PHE A 37 5.57 -7.53 -29.73
C PHE A 37 4.12 -7.12 -29.41
N GLY A 38 3.63 -6.07 -30.08
CA GLY A 38 2.25 -5.58 -29.94
C GLY A 38 2.18 -4.05 -29.85
N ALA A 39 0.96 -3.53 -29.66
CA ALA A 39 0.74 -2.11 -29.38
C ALA A 39 1.22 -1.75 -27.96
N ALA A 40 1.78 -0.55 -27.81
CA ALA A 40 2.04 0.03 -26.49
C ALA A 40 0.71 0.34 -25.79
N HIS A 41 0.77 0.46 -24.46
CA HIS A 41 -0.41 0.84 -23.68
C HIS A 41 -0.84 2.27 -24.04
N SER A 42 -2.15 2.54 -24.03
CA SER A 42 -2.69 3.83 -24.42
C SER A 42 -2.40 4.92 -23.40
N ASP A 43 -2.29 4.57 -22.11
CA ASP A 43 -2.02 5.54 -21.05
C ASP A 43 -0.51 5.82 -20.95
N PRO A 44 -0.08 7.10 -21.01
CA PRO A 44 1.33 7.48 -20.90
C PRO A 44 1.90 7.29 -19.48
N SER A 45 1.04 7.08 -18.48
CA SER A 45 1.43 6.83 -17.10
C SER A 45 2.03 5.44 -16.85
N PHE A 46 1.96 4.53 -17.82
CA PHE A 46 2.54 3.20 -17.73
C PHE A 46 3.57 3.02 -18.84
N LYS A 47 4.82 3.41 -18.56
CA LYS A 47 5.88 3.41 -19.57
C LYS A 47 6.60 2.08 -19.65
N GLU A 48 6.88 1.48 -18.48
CA GLU A 48 7.67 0.25 -18.40
C GLU A 48 6.84 -0.95 -17.95
N VAL A 49 5.91 -0.74 -17.01
CA VAL A 49 5.09 -1.80 -16.41
C VAL A 49 3.61 -1.51 -16.61
N ASN A 50 2.91 -2.43 -17.27
CA ASN A 50 1.49 -2.29 -17.61
C ASN A 50 0.61 -3.24 -16.79
N PRO A 51 -0.57 -2.80 -16.31
CA PRO A 51 -1.54 -3.69 -15.68
C PRO A 51 -2.21 -4.63 -16.68
N ASP A 52 -2.32 -4.22 -17.94
CA ASP A 52 -3.00 -4.97 -19.00
C ASP A 52 -2.02 -5.69 -19.94
N ASN A 53 -2.58 -6.42 -20.91
CA ASN A 53 -1.79 -7.16 -21.90
C ASN A 53 -1.23 -6.27 -23.02
N ALA A 54 -0.64 -5.13 -22.68
CA ALA A 54 0.05 -4.26 -23.62
C ALA A 54 1.52 -4.66 -23.81
N ARG A 55 2.20 -4.09 -24.80
CA ARG A 55 3.65 -4.25 -24.98
C ARG A 55 4.39 -3.64 -23.79
N GLY A 56 5.33 -4.39 -23.19
CA GLY A 56 6.03 -3.97 -21.98
C GLY A 56 6.11 -5.09 -20.92
N VAL A 57 6.60 -4.75 -19.73
CA VAL A 57 6.58 -5.66 -18.59
C VAL A 57 5.14 -5.72 -18.05
N ARG A 58 4.64 -6.92 -17.78
CA ARG A 58 3.33 -7.09 -17.14
C ARG A 58 3.46 -6.86 -15.63
N ALA A 59 2.48 -6.20 -15.05
CA ALA A 59 2.39 -6.00 -13.60
C ALA A 59 2.17 -7.33 -12.87
N ARG A 60 1.33 -8.20 -13.45
CA ARG A 60 1.08 -9.56 -12.96
C ARG A 60 2.29 -10.46 -13.18
N THR A 61 2.72 -11.10 -12.10
CA THR A 61 3.79 -12.11 -12.10
C THR A 61 3.23 -13.52 -12.23
N LEU A 62 4.07 -14.44 -12.69
CA LEU A 62 3.79 -15.86 -12.66
C LEU A 62 4.24 -16.41 -11.31
N LEU A 63 3.30 -17.04 -10.62
CA LEU A 63 3.58 -17.73 -9.36
C LEU A 63 4.35 -19.03 -9.65
N PRO A 64 5.20 -19.46 -8.71
CA PRO A 64 5.93 -20.71 -8.85
C PRO A 64 5.00 -21.93 -8.88
N GLY A 65 5.49 -23.03 -9.46
CA GLY A 65 4.81 -24.33 -9.43
C GLY A 65 3.69 -24.50 -10.44
N GLY A 66 3.31 -23.44 -11.15
CA GLY A 66 2.36 -23.48 -12.26
C GLY A 66 3.01 -23.79 -13.60
N PHE A 67 2.32 -24.57 -14.44
CA PHE A 67 2.61 -24.64 -15.85
C PHE A 67 1.99 -23.43 -16.56
N HIS A 68 2.82 -22.64 -17.25
CA HIS A 68 2.35 -21.50 -18.01
C HIS A 68 2.70 -21.69 -19.49
N TRP A 69 1.68 -21.60 -20.34
CA TRP A 69 1.87 -21.63 -21.78
C TRP A 69 1.90 -20.21 -22.32
N LEU A 70 3.07 -19.78 -22.78
CA LEU A 70 3.34 -18.44 -23.30
C LEU A 70 4.08 -18.60 -24.62
N THR A 71 3.57 -17.98 -25.69
CA THR A 71 4.23 -18.04 -27.00
C THR A 71 5.61 -17.36 -26.93
N PRO A 72 6.71 -18.09 -27.20
CA PRO A 72 8.08 -17.62 -26.90
C PRO A 72 8.50 -16.47 -27.81
N LEU A 73 7.89 -16.35 -28.99
CA LEU A 73 8.10 -15.22 -29.88
C LEU A 73 7.46 -13.94 -29.32
N LEU A 74 6.30 -14.04 -28.67
CA LEU A 74 5.52 -12.89 -28.21
C LEU A 74 5.92 -12.44 -26.80
N TYR A 75 6.25 -13.39 -25.93
CA TYR A 75 6.54 -13.19 -24.52
C TYR A 75 7.94 -13.68 -24.15
N SER A 76 8.64 -12.87 -23.38
CA SER A 76 9.86 -13.26 -22.67
C SER A 76 9.55 -13.38 -21.19
N VAL A 77 10.03 -14.44 -20.55
CA VAL A 77 9.85 -14.68 -19.11
C VAL A 77 11.22 -14.63 -18.44
N GLU A 78 11.38 -13.70 -17.51
CA GLU A 78 12.55 -13.58 -16.67
C GLU A 78 12.24 -14.19 -15.31
N CYS A 79 12.93 -15.26 -14.94
CA CYS A 79 12.80 -15.87 -13.62
C CYS A 79 13.74 -15.16 -12.64
N VAL A 80 13.18 -14.46 -11.67
CA VAL A 80 13.92 -13.73 -10.64
C VAL A 80 13.72 -14.44 -9.30
N PRO A 81 14.74 -14.55 -8.42
CA PRO A 81 14.56 -15.17 -7.11
C PRO A 81 13.52 -14.39 -6.27
N ARG A 82 12.76 -15.12 -5.44
CA ARG A 82 11.82 -14.50 -4.50
C ARG A 82 12.56 -13.64 -3.47
N LEU A 83 11.93 -12.57 -3.03
CA LEU A 83 12.52 -11.69 -2.02
C LEU A 83 12.34 -12.31 -0.64
N HIS A 84 13.43 -12.61 0.06
CA HIS A 84 13.41 -13.03 1.46
C HIS A 84 13.84 -11.87 2.36
N ILE A 85 12.96 -11.47 3.28
CA ILE A 85 13.27 -10.43 4.27
C ILE A 85 13.58 -11.14 5.58
N PRO A 86 14.82 -11.05 6.11
CA PRO A 86 15.19 -11.68 7.36
C PRO A 86 14.30 -11.25 8.54
N ALA A 87 14.20 -12.11 9.55
CA ALA A 87 13.55 -11.74 10.80
C ALA A 87 14.28 -10.56 11.45
N GLY A 88 13.53 -9.63 12.06
CA GLY A 88 14.09 -8.40 12.63
C GLY A 88 14.41 -7.29 11.62
N MET A 89 14.13 -7.50 10.33
CA MET A 89 14.18 -6.47 9.30
C MET A 89 12.78 -6.09 8.81
N LEU A 90 12.68 -4.96 8.12
CA LEU A 90 11.50 -4.46 7.42
C LEU A 90 11.87 -4.20 5.96
N GLY A 91 10.94 -4.46 5.05
CA GLY A 91 11.10 -4.07 3.64
C GLY A 91 10.41 -2.75 3.37
N LEU A 92 11.19 -1.70 3.09
CA LEU A 92 10.68 -0.46 2.54
C LEU A 92 10.45 -0.64 1.04
N VAL A 93 9.23 -0.35 0.58
CA VAL A 93 8.84 -0.54 -0.83
C VAL A 93 8.75 0.81 -1.53
N SER A 94 9.39 0.92 -2.69
CA SER A 94 9.25 2.04 -3.61
C SER A 94 8.72 1.53 -4.95
N ALA A 95 7.65 2.14 -5.46
CA ALA A 95 7.08 1.81 -6.75
C ALA A 95 7.77 2.61 -7.85
N THR A 96 8.28 1.92 -8.87
CA THR A 96 8.89 2.55 -10.04
C THR A 96 7.82 3.19 -10.93
N GLU A 97 6.64 2.57 -11.00
CA GLU A 97 5.54 2.94 -11.90
C GLU A 97 4.23 3.08 -11.12
N GLY A 98 3.35 3.95 -11.61
CA GLY A 98 2.05 4.21 -11.00
C GLY A 98 1.51 5.59 -11.40
N ARG A 99 0.43 6.01 -10.78
CA ARG A 99 -0.07 7.37 -10.95
C ARG A 99 0.94 8.37 -10.40
N THR A 100 0.96 9.56 -11.01
CA THR A 100 1.72 10.69 -10.47
C THR A 100 1.28 10.95 -9.03
N ARG A 101 2.26 11.02 -8.14
CA ARG A 101 2.04 11.32 -6.73
C ARG A 101 1.37 12.68 -6.57
N THR A 102 0.39 12.75 -5.67
CA THR A 102 -0.24 14.02 -5.30
C THR A 102 0.79 14.95 -4.66
N GLU A 103 0.84 16.19 -5.13
CA GLU A 103 1.72 17.23 -4.59
C GLU A 103 1.47 17.45 -3.09
N GLY A 104 2.54 17.68 -2.33
CA GLY A 104 2.47 17.90 -0.89
C GLY A 104 2.46 16.64 0.00
N ARG A 105 2.47 15.43 -0.57
CA ARG A 105 2.65 14.18 0.21
C ARG A 105 3.87 13.38 -0.27
N PRO A 106 4.93 13.20 0.55
CA PRO A 106 6.14 12.49 0.14
C PRO A 106 6.00 10.96 0.13
N LEU A 107 4.88 10.41 0.61
CA LEU A 107 4.60 8.97 0.65
C LEU A 107 3.37 8.63 -0.20
N GLY A 108 3.42 7.46 -0.84
CA GLY A 108 2.35 6.95 -1.71
C GLY A 108 1.15 6.48 -0.89
N ARG A 109 -0.05 6.66 -1.42
CA ARG A 109 -1.28 6.16 -0.78
C ARG A 109 -1.19 4.63 -0.54
N HIS A 110 -1.75 4.17 0.58
CA HIS A 110 -1.96 2.74 0.81
C HIS A 110 -2.95 2.16 -0.22
N VAL A 111 -2.57 1.06 -0.86
CA VAL A 111 -3.41 0.28 -1.77
C VAL A 111 -3.39 -1.18 -1.36
N ALA A 112 -4.56 -1.80 -1.26
CA ALA A 112 -4.70 -3.21 -0.94
C ALA A 112 -4.27 -4.07 -2.14
N CYS A 113 -3.12 -4.76 -2.03
CA CYS A 113 -2.51 -5.51 -3.14
C CYS A 113 -1.73 -6.77 -2.68
N ASN A 114 -2.21 -7.43 -1.62
CA ASN A 114 -1.59 -8.64 -1.06
C ASN A 114 -0.07 -8.49 -0.80
N SER A 115 0.31 -7.45 -0.05
CA SER A 115 1.71 -7.14 0.26
C SER A 115 2.59 -6.95 -0.97
N PHE A 116 2.11 -6.19 -1.97
CA PHE A 116 2.81 -5.87 -3.22
C PHE A 116 3.13 -7.09 -4.12
N GLN A 117 2.54 -8.25 -3.83
CA GLN A 117 2.66 -9.42 -4.70
C GLN A 117 1.72 -9.33 -5.91
N ASP A 118 0.60 -8.62 -5.76
CA ASP A 118 -0.32 -8.34 -6.86
C ASP A 118 -0.10 -6.93 -7.42
N GLY A 119 0.80 -6.84 -8.41
CA GLY A 119 1.09 -5.60 -9.11
C GLY A 119 -0.08 -5.06 -9.94
N GLU A 120 -0.96 -5.94 -10.43
CA GLU A 120 -2.13 -5.55 -11.24
C GLU A 120 -3.17 -4.85 -10.36
N ALA A 121 -3.45 -5.41 -9.18
CA ALA A 121 -4.29 -4.78 -8.17
C ALA A 121 -3.71 -3.44 -7.68
N PHE A 122 -2.38 -3.34 -7.51
CA PHE A 122 -1.73 -2.09 -7.12
C PHE A 122 -1.94 -0.98 -8.16
N LEU A 123 -1.66 -1.24 -9.44
CA LEU A 123 -1.80 -0.24 -10.50
C LEU A 123 -3.27 0.13 -10.74
N ARG A 124 -4.19 -0.85 -10.78
CA ARG A 124 -5.63 -0.59 -10.94
C ARG A 124 -6.25 0.10 -9.73
N GLY A 125 -5.75 -0.18 -8.53
CA GLY A 125 -6.15 0.45 -7.27
C GLY A 125 -5.71 1.91 -7.14
N GLY A 126 -5.03 2.47 -8.15
CA GLY A 126 -4.53 3.84 -8.11
C GLY A 126 -3.24 3.97 -7.31
N GLY A 127 -2.40 2.94 -7.31
CA GLY A 127 -1.05 3.00 -6.76
C GLY A 127 -0.26 4.17 -7.31
N GLU A 128 0.46 4.85 -6.44
CA GLU A 128 1.24 6.05 -6.75
C GLU A 128 2.71 5.71 -6.90
N GLN A 129 3.43 6.40 -7.77
CA GLN A 129 4.87 6.24 -7.93
C GLN A 129 5.64 6.71 -6.67
N GLY A 130 6.77 6.05 -6.38
CA GLY A 130 7.70 6.39 -5.30
C GLY A 130 7.53 5.58 -4.01
N VAL A 131 8.04 6.10 -2.89
CA VAL A 131 8.05 5.39 -1.59
C VAL A 131 6.64 5.18 -1.06
N GLN A 132 6.29 3.96 -0.69
CA GLN A 132 4.95 3.61 -0.21
C GLN A 132 4.83 3.76 1.31
N VAL A 133 3.62 4.05 1.81
CA VAL A 133 3.33 4.05 3.26
C VAL A 133 3.38 2.64 3.85
N THR A 134 3.07 1.62 3.04
CA THR A 134 3.01 0.23 3.50
C THR A 134 4.38 -0.41 3.39
N THR A 135 4.79 -1.09 4.46
CA THR A 135 6.05 -1.83 4.52
C THR A 135 5.79 -3.33 4.50
N LEU A 136 6.81 -4.09 4.12
CA LEU A 136 6.81 -5.54 4.19
C LEU A 136 7.32 -6.00 5.56
N SER A 137 6.63 -6.97 6.13
CA SER A 137 7.04 -7.58 7.40
C SER A 137 8.23 -8.51 7.19
N GLY A 138 9.21 -8.47 8.08
CA GLY A 138 10.33 -9.41 8.08
C GLY A 138 9.95 -10.80 8.56
N GLY A 139 10.83 -11.76 8.29
CA GLY A 139 10.67 -13.17 8.64
C GLY A 139 9.84 -13.98 7.63
N GLN A 140 9.55 -13.42 6.45
CA GLN A 140 8.78 -14.08 5.40
C GLN A 140 9.39 -13.79 4.02
N SER A 141 9.03 -14.62 3.04
CA SER A 141 9.40 -14.44 1.64
C SER A 141 8.20 -13.97 0.81
N TYR A 142 8.46 -13.10 -0.16
CA TYR A 142 7.45 -12.50 -1.01
C TYR A 142 7.79 -12.68 -2.50
N TYR A 143 6.77 -12.93 -3.31
CA TYR A 143 6.88 -12.99 -4.77
C TYR A 143 6.58 -11.61 -5.37
N ILE A 144 7.60 -10.77 -5.46
CA ILE A 144 7.46 -9.37 -5.86
C ILE A 144 7.97 -9.17 -7.28
N ASN A 145 7.25 -8.36 -8.06
CA ASN A 145 7.73 -7.90 -9.36
C ASN A 145 8.84 -6.86 -9.19
N THR A 146 10.10 -7.25 -9.35
CA THR A 146 11.27 -6.36 -9.17
C THR A 146 11.36 -5.24 -10.20
N ARG A 147 10.64 -5.35 -11.33
CA ARG A 147 10.54 -4.27 -12.32
C ARG A 147 9.56 -3.19 -11.87
N LEU A 148 8.51 -3.57 -11.13
CA LEU A 148 7.50 -2.64 -10.62
C LEU A 148 7.87 -2.04 -9.27
N PHE A 149 8.42 -2.86 -8.37
CA PHE A 149 8.73 -2.49 -7.00
C PHE A 149 10.20 -2.70 -6.69
N ARG A 150 10.83 -1.66 -6.14
CA ARG A 150 12.14 -1.73 -5.50
C ARG A 150 11.94 -1.90 -4.00
N VAL A 151 12.56 -2.91 -3.42
CA VAL A 151 12.50 -3.16 -1.97
C VAL A 151 13.88 -2.96 -1.35
N GLU A 152 13.92 -2.18 -0.28
CA GLU A 152 15.11 -1.96 0.55
C GLU A 152 14.87 -2.55 1.94
N THR A 153 15.79 -3.39 2.41
CA THR A 153 15.71 -4.01 3.73
C THR A 153 16.38 -3.15 4.78
N VAL A 154 15.63 -2.72 5.79
CA VAL A 154 16.11 -1.89 6.92
C VAL A 154 15.91 -2.63 8.24
N PRO A 155 16.80 -2.45 9.23
CA PRO A 155 16.65 -3.10 10.54
C PRO A 155 15.44 -2.53 11.29
N ARG A 156 14.70 -3.39 11.99
CA ARG A 156 13.59 -2.97 12.86
C ARG A 156 14.16 -2.38 14.15
N THR A 157 13.81 -1.13 14.43
CA THR A 157 14.14 -0.49 15.71
C THR A 157 13.31 -1.10 16.84
N TYR A 158 13.99 -1.59 17.88
CA TYR A 158 13.39 -2.05 19.12
C TYR A 158 13.64 -1.02 20.22
N VAL A 159 12.59 -0.59 20.91
CA VAL A 159 12.69 0.31 22.07
C VAL A 159 12.55 -0.56 23.33
N PRO A 160 13.62 -0.70 24.14
CA PRO A 160 13.56 -1.48 25.37
C PRO A 160 12.57 -0.91 26.40
N PRO A 161 12.06 -1.75 27.32
CA PRO A 161 11.25 -1.27 28.42
C PRO A 161 12.05 -0.27 29.30
N GLY A 162 11.37 0.74 29.84
CA GLY A 162 12.00 1.80 30.64
C GLY A 162 12.68 2.91 29.82
N THR A 163 12.64 2.85 28.48
CA THR A 163 13.18 3.88 27.57
C THR A 163 12.06 4.62 26.84
N VAL A 164 12.27 5.90 26.52
CA VAL A 164 11.35 6.70 25.68
C VAL A 164 11.92 6.83 24.27
N GLY A 165 11.13 6.42 23.27
CA GLY A 165 11.43 6.65 21.86
C GLY A 165 10.74 7.91 21.35
N LEU A 166 11.52 8.90 20.87
CA LEU A 166 10.99 10.08 20.20
C LEU A 166 10.93 9.84 18.70
N VAL A 167 9.76 10.02 18.08
CA VAL A 167 9.57 9.98 16.63
C VAL A 167 8.96 11.29 16.15
N GLN A 168 9.52 11.85 15.09
CA GLN A 168 8.98 13.05 14.44
C GLN A 168 8.42 12.66 13.08
N ALA A 169 7.11 12.84 12.90
CA ALA A 169 6.48 12.63 11.61
C ALA A 169 6.86 13.76 10.65
N GLN A 170 7.47 13.40 9.52
CA GLN A 170 7.79 14.33 8.43
C GLN A 170 6.61 14.54 7.47
N ALA A 171 5.58 13.68 7.55
CA ALA A 171 4.42 13.70 6.69
C ALA A 171 3.15 13.31 7.45
N GLY A 172 2.03 13.91 7.08
CA GLY A 172 0.71 13.68 7.70
C GLY A 172 0.04 14.98 8.15
N ALA A 173 -1.27 14.92 8.41
CA ALA A 173 -1.98 16.06 8.99
C ALA A 173 -1.58 16.24 10.45
N VAL A 174 -1.40 17.49 10.88
CA VAL A 174 -1.25 17.80 12.30
C VAL A 174 -2.52 17.36 13.02
N ARG A 175 -2.37 16.57 14.08
CA ARG A 175 -3.50 16.19 14.93
C ARG A 175 -4.20 17.47 15.40
N PRO A 176 -5.51 17.64 15.18
CA PRO A 176 -6.21 18.81 15.67
C PRO A 176 -6.05 18.88 17.20
N PRO A 177 -5.88 20.08 17.78
CA PRO A 177 -5.76 20.23 19.22
C PRO A 177 -7.01 19.65 19.87
N THR A 178 -6.84 18.63 20.70
CA THR A 178 -7.94 18.10 21.50
C THR A 178 -8.39 19.22 22.43
N SER A 179 -9.53 19.84 22.16
CA SER A 179 -10.16 20.78 23.08
C SER A 179 -10.57 20.01 24.35
N GLY A 180 -9.68 19.97 25.34
CA GLY A 180 -10.01 19.56 26.71
C GLY A 180 -9.82 18.09 27.07
N SER A 181 -8.69 17.77 27.70
CA SER A 181 -8.70 17.08 29.00
C SER A 181 -7.58 17.59 29.92
N ALA A 182 -7.34 18.90 29.88
CA ALA A 182 -6.79 19.60 31.03
C ALA A 182 -7.97 19.91 31.97
N GLY A 183 -7.88 19.46 33.23
CA GLY A 183 -8.93 19.64 34.23
C GLY A 183 -9.42 21.09 34.30
N THR A 184 -10.70 21.29 34.04
CA THR A 184 -11.36 22.59 34.18
C THR A 184 -11.64 22.84 35.66
N SER A 185 -10.73 23.50 36.36
CA SER A 185 -11.10 24.34 37.50
C SER A 185 -11.69 25.64 36.93
N SER A 186 -12.97 25.83 37.19
CA SER A 186 -13.81 26.96 36.84
C SER A 186 -13.17 28.33 37.13
N ALA A 187 -13.19 29.23 36.14
CA ALA A 187 -13.17 30.67 36.39
C ALA A 187 -14.19 31.36 35.47
N THR A 188 -15.34 31.64 36.09
CA THR A 188 -16.41 32.55 35.71
C THR A 188 -15.89 33.86 35.11
N ALA A 189 -16.35 34.19 33.89
CA ALA A 189 -16.47 35.58 33.41
C ALA A 189 -17.38 35.66 32.17
N SER A 190 -18.68 35.36 32.33
CA SER A 190 -19.67 35.70 31.30
C SER A 190 -20.13 37.14 31.51
N ARG A 191 -19.41 38.09 30.88
CA ARG A 191 -19.86 39.47 30.72
C ARG A 191 -20.67 39.57 29.43
N THR A 192 -21.98 39.75 29.61
CA THR A 192 -22.97 40.38 28.74
C THR A 192 -22.53 40.70 27.30
N ALA A 193 -23.07 39.96 26.33
CA ALA A 193 -23.35 40.50 25.01
C ALA A 193 -24.58 39.78 24.44
N ARG A 194 -25.72 40.47 24.48
CA ARG A 194 -26.91 40.14 23.69
C ARG A 194 -26.51 40.00 22.23
N ARG A 195 -26.91 38.90 21.60
CA ARG A 195 -27.43 38.89 20.22
C ARG A 195 -28.12 37.56 19.95
N SER A 196 -29.45 37.64 20.00
CA SER A 196 -30.39 36.96 19.11
C SER A 196 -29.72 36.26 17.94
N CYS A 197 -29.89 34.94 17.83
CA CYS A 197 -30.24 34.27 16.57
C CYS A 197 -30.80 32.88 16.86
N SER A 198 -32.13 32.82 16.73
CA SER A 198 -32.99 31.76 16.18
C SER A 198 -32.52 30.31 16.19
N ALA A 199 -33.34 29.52 16.88
CA ALA A 199 -33.39 28.07 16.84
C ALA A 199 -33.61 27.50 15.44
N ALA A 200 -32.88 26.44 15.12
CA ALA A 200 -33.28 25.44 14.14
C ALA A 200 -32.98 24.05 14.73
N VAL A 201 -34.04 23.43 15.23
CA VAL A 201 -34.10 22.03 15.68
C VAL A 201 -34.13 21.13 14.45
N SER A 202 -33.22 20.17 14.32
CA SER A 202 -33.49 18.93 13.58
C SER A 202 -32.67 17.75 14.11
N ARG A 203 -33.36 16.99 14.97
CA ARG A 203 -33.29 15.56 15.30
C ARG A 203 -32.11 14.74 14.73
N ALA A 204 -31.26 14.29 15.65
CA ALA A 204 -30.46 13.07 15.51
C ALA A 204 -31.33 11.83 15.83
N GLY A 205 -31.27 10.81 14.98
CA GLY A 205 -31.83 9.48 15.20
C GLY A 205 -30.87 8.59 16.00
N SER A 206 -31.35 8.13 17.16
CA SER A 206 -31.27 6.80 17.81
C SER A 206 -30.31 5.74 17.20
N TRP A 207 -29.46 5.04 17.97
CA TRP A 207 -29.71 3.84 18.82
C TRP A 207 -28.37 3.41 19.53
N PRO A 208 -28.32 2.46 20.50
CA PRO A 208 -28.50 2.68 21.93
C PRO A 208 -27.31 2.27 22.83
N SER A 209 -27.51 2.54 24.11
CA SER A 209 -26.78 2.18 25.33
C SER A 209 -26.66 0.68 25.66
N SER A 210 -25.54 0.29 26.27
CA SER A 210 -25.45 -0.72 27.36
C SER A 210 -24.12 -0.54 28.11
N ALA A 211 -24.19 -0.08 29.37
CA ALA A 211 -23.88 -0.84 30.60
C ALA A 211 -22.37 -0.98 30.90
N ALA A 212 -21.83 -0.87 32.11
CA ALA A 212 -22.26 -0.44 33.43
C ALA A 212 -20.96 -0.31 34.27
N GLY A 213 -20.88 0.60 35.23
CA GLY A 213 -19.73 0.69 36.13
C GLY A 213 -19.83 1.86 37.10
N ARG A 214 -20.48 1.63 38.25
CA ARG A 214 -20.60 2.57 39.37
C ARG A 214 -19.30 2.60 40.17
N THR A 215 -18.76 3.78 40.46
CA THR A 215 -18.03 4.03 41.71
C THR A 215 -18.01 5.52 42.08
N THR A 216 -18.84 5.84 43.07
CA THR A 216 -18.60 6.71 44.23
C THR A 216 -17.87 8.06 44.07
N THR A 217 -18.69 9.09 44.22
CA THR A 217 -18.40 10.44 44.74
C THR A 217 -17.45 10.46 45.94
N SER A 218 -16.44 11.36 45.92
CA SER A 218 -15.97 12.01 47.14
C SER A 218 -15.66 13.49 46.89
N THR A 219 -16.33 14.33 47.65
CA THR A 219 -16.21 15.80 47.68
C THR A 219 -15.29 16.21 48.82
N ARG A 220 -14.37 17.16 48.60
CA ARG A 220 -13.76 18.13 49.56
C ARG A 220 -12.70 18.94 48.78
N SER A 221 -12.85 20.23 48.46
CA SER A 221 -12.94 21.47 49.28
C SER A 221 -11.58 22.11 49.59
N CYS A 222 -11.50 23.42 49.32
CA CYS A 222 -10.53 24.43 49.80
C CYS A 222 -9.13 24.40 49.16
N SER A 223 -8.42 25.51 48.91
CA SER A 223 -8.60 26.93 49.29
C SER A 223 -7.72 27.81 48.40
N THR A 224 -8.21 29.03 48.15
CA THR A 224 -7.55 30.19 47.55
C THR A 224 -6.23 30.56 48.25
N SER A 225 -5.19 30.93 47.50
CA SER A 225 -4.21 31.93 47.95
C SER A 225 -3.66 32.70 46.75
N SER A 226 -4.13 33.93 46.61
CA SER A 226 -3.56 34.98 45.77
C SER A 226 -2.23 35.45 46.35
N ARG A 227 -1.22 35.64 45.50
CA ARG A 227 -0.10 36.54 45.79
C ARG A 227 0.19 37.42 44.59
N SER A 228 -0.06 38.71 44.81
CA SER A 228 0.39 39.86 44.05
C SER A 228 1.87 40.13 44.30
N THR A 229 2.64 40.43 43.26
CA THR A 229 3.92 41.15 43.36
C THR A 229 4.12 41.80 41.99
N THR A 230 3.72 43.06 41.87
CA THR A 230 4.59 44.27 41.80
C THR A 230 5.19 44.45 40.42
#